data_AF-A0A7W7N8T7-F1
#
_entry.id   AF-A0A7W7N8T7-F1
#
_cell.length_a   1.000
_cell.length_b   1.000
_cell.length_c   1.000
_cell.angle_alpha   90.00
_cell.angle_beta   90.00
_cell.angle_gamma   90.00
#
_symmetry.space_group_name_H-M   'P 1'
#
loop_
_entity.id
_entity.type
_entity.pdbx_description
1 polymer ?
#
loop_
_entity_poly.entity_id
_entity_poly.type
_entity_poly.pdbx_seq_one_letter_code
_entity_poly.pdbx_strand_id
1 'polypeptide(L)'
;MEKGFNKANLIENATWLIKSLKDDEVKKRPCVFLSHKREDKQACVIIASYLKDAGIDYYLDVEDDALQSASSSGDAIKITESIKAGIKASTHMMVVVSDKTYKSLWVPFEVGYGHASILDQEKLKFKIDRIKLSVLTLKDVAEKTLPDYLQVGYIIKGTKSLNDYIAKITSKTESSLIYEHKISSNSESNHRLDNVLNWQL
;
A
#
# COMPACT_ATOMS: atom_id res chain seq x y z
N MET A 1 -10.43 -3.94 -18.80
CA MET A 1 -9.18 -3.36 -18.28
C MET A 1 -8.53 -4.35 -17.33
N GLU A 2 -7.22 -4.58 -17.44
CA GLU A 2 -6.55 -5.57 -16.59
C GLU A 2 -6.28 -5.00 -15.19
N LYS A 3 -6.83 -5.67 -14.18
CA LYS A 3 -6.68 -5.33 -12.77
C LYS A 3 -5.35 -5.86 -12.21
N GLY A 4 -4.93 -5.30 -11.08
CA GLY A 4 -3.82 -5.82 -10.30
C GLY A 4 -4.16 -7.12 -9.56
N PHE A 5 -3.12 -7.83 -9.14
CA PHE A 5 -3.22 -9.10 -8.42
C PHE A 5 -2.90 -8.93 -6.94
N ASN A 6 -3.66 -9.61 -6.06
CA ASN A 6 -3.26 -9.81 -4.68
C ASN A 6 -2.20 -10.92 -4.60
N LYS A 7 -0.94 -10.58 -4.36
CA LYS A 7 0.15 -11.57 -4.26
C LYS A 7 0.14 -12.38 -2.96
N ALA A 8 -0.64 -11.97 -1.96
CA ALA A 8 -0.88 -12.77 -0.76
C ALA A 8 -1.82 -13.95 -1.03
N ASN A 9 -2.73 -13.81 -1.99
CA ASN A 9 -3.67 -14.86 -2.36
C ASN A 9 -2.98 -15.90 -3.27
N LEU A 10 -3.02 -17.18 -2.89
CA LEU A 10 -2.33 -18.25 -3.62
C LEU A 10 -2.75 -18.36 -5.09
N ILE A 11 -4.04 -18.24 -5.39
CA ILE A 11 -4.59 -18.40 -6.74
C ILE A 11 -4.25 -17.18 -7.59
N GLU A 12 -4.43 -15.97 -7.05
CA GLU A 12 -4.07 -14.74 -7.76
C GLU A 12 -2.55 -14.67 -8.01
N ASN A 13 -1.73 -15.07 -7.03
CA ASN A 13 -0.26 -15.09 -7.17
C ASN A 13 0.21 -16.11 -8.22
N ALA A 14 -0.35 -17.33 -8.23
CA ALA A 14 -0.04 -18.31 -9.27
C ALA A 14 -0.43 -17.80 -10.67
N THR A 15 -1.59 -17.14 -10.77
CA THR A 15 -2.05 -16.53 -12.02
C THR A 15 -1.10 -15.41 -12.48
N TRP A 16 -0.68 -14.55 -11.55
CA TRP A 16 0.30 -13.50 -11.82
C TRP A 16 1.64 -14.08 -12.29
N LEU A 17 2.16 -15.13 -11.65
CA LEU A 17 3.40 -15.80 -12.06
C LEU A 17 3.34 -16.27 -13.51
N ILE A 18 2.28 -16.99 -13.89
CA ILE A 18 2.12 -17.49 -15.26
C ILE A 18 2.06 -16.35 -16.28
N LYS A 19 1.35 -15.26 -15.95
CA LYS A 19 1.24 -14.08 -16.83
C LYS A 19 2.56 -13.33 -16.95
N SER A 20 3.26 -13.08 -15.84
CA SER A 20 4.52 -12.35 -15.82
C SER A 20 5.67 -13.06 -16.56
N LEU A 21 5.56 -14.37 -16.80
CA LEU A 21 6.49 -15.11 -17.67
C LEU A 21 6.30 -14.80 -19.15
N LYS A 22 5.12 -14.33 -19.56
CA LYS A 22 4.74 -14.07 -20.96
C LYS A 22 4.59 -12.59 -21.28
N ASP A 23 4.38 -11.75 -20.27
CA ASP A 23 4.10 -10.32 -20.41
C ASP A 23 5.02 -9.52 -19.47
N ASP A 24 6.01 -8.83 -20.08
CA ASP A 24 6.96 -7.98 -19.37
C ASP A 24 6.28 -6.77 -18.71
N GLU A 25 5.15 -6.29 -19.23
CA GLU A 25 4.42 -5.18 -18.61
C GLU A 25 3.77 -5.62 -17.31
N VAL A 26 3.22 -6.83 -17.26
CA VAL A 26 2.72 -7.44 -16.00
C VAL A 26 3.85 -7.61 -14.99
N LYS A 27 5.03 -8.06 -15.44
CA LYS A 27 6.21 -8.27 -14.59
C LYS A 27 6.73 -6.97 -13.97
N LYS A 28 6.65 -5.85 -14.70
CA LYS A 28 7.12 -4.52 -14.26
C LYS A 28 6.10 -3.75 -13.42
N ARG A 29 4.87 -4.26 -13.23
CA ARG A 29 3.86 -3.57 -12.43
C ARG A 29 4.36 -3.29 -11.01
N PRO A 30 4.07 -2.11 -10.47
CA PRO A 30 4.30 -1.87 -9.05
C PRO A 30 3.47 -2.85 -8.22
N CYS A 31 4.05 -3.32 -7.12
CA CYS A 31 3.38 -4.14 -6.12
C CYS A 31 3.48 -3.44 -4.77
N VAL A 32 2.35 -3.10 -4.16
CA VAL A 32 2.28 -2.35 -2.90
C VAL A 32 1.95 -3.29 -1.74
N PHE A 33 2.87 -3.42 -0.78
CA PHE A 33 2.60 -4.04 0.52
C PHE A 33 1.79 -3.07 1.39
N LEU A 34 0.58 -3.49 1.78
CA LEU A 34 -0.31 -2.67 2.63
C LEU A 34 -0.11 -3.03 4.10
N SER A 35 0.82 -2.32 4.74
CA SER A 35 1.06 -2.40 6.18
C SER A 35 -0.06 -1.69 6.93
N HIS A 36 -0.68 -2.39 7.86
CA HIS A 36 -1.81 -1.87 8.61
C HIS A 36 -2.00 -2.63 9.92
N LYS A 37 -2.75 -2.00 10.82
CA LYS A 37 -3.27 -2.66 12.01
C LYS A 37 -4.58 -3.36 11.74
N ARG A 38 -4.90 -4.35 12.56
CA ARG A 38 -6.18 -5.07 12.53
C ARG A 38 -7.39 -4.13 12.54
N GLU A 39 -7.32 -3.04 13.30
CA GLU A 39 -8.40 -2.04 13.40
C GLU A 39 -8.63 -1.26 12.11
N ASP A 40 -7.63 -1.16 11.24
CA ASP A 40 -7.67 -0.42 9.97
C ASP A 40 -7.98 -1.34 8.77
N LYS A 41 -8.14 -2.65 9.01
CA LYS A 41 -8.36 -3.68 8.00
C LYS A 41 -9.43 -3.31 6.97
N GLN A 42 -10.58 -2.80 7.40
CA GLN A 42 -11.66 -2.43 6.49
C GLN A 42 -11.26 -1.29 5.55
N ALA A 43 -10.56 -0.28 6.06
CA ALA A 43 -10.05 0.81 5.23
C ALA A 43 -9.01 0.29 4.23
N CYS A 44 -8.11 -0.58 4.67
CA CYS A 44 -7.10 -1.21 3.81
C CYS A 44 -7.70 -2.05 2.68
N VAL A 45 -8.79 -2.78 2.92
CA VAL A 45 -9.50 -3.50 1.85
C VAL A 45 -10.04 -2.54 0.79
N ILE A 46 -10.63 -1.41 1.21
CA ILE A 46 -11.16 -0.39 0.28
C ILE A 46 -10.01 0.24 -0.53
N ILE A 47 -8.90 0.57 0.11
CA ILE A 47 -7.70 1.11 -0.53
C ILE A 47 -7.07 0.08 -1.49
N ALA A 48 -6.97 -1.18 -1.09
CA ALA A 48 -6.47 -2.27 -1.94
C ALA A 48 -7.31 -2.44 -3.20
N SER A 49 -8.64 -2.40 -3.06
CA SER A 49 -9.53 -2.41 -4.22
C SER A 49 -9.30 -1.21 -5.15
N TYR A 50 -8.92 -0.06 -4.59
CA TYR A 50 -8.57 1.12 -5.37
C TYR A 50 -7.31 0.92 -6.21
N LEU A 51 -6.25 0.39 -5.58
CA LEU A 51 -5.00 0.02 -6.27
C LEU A 51 -5.22 -1.07 -7.32
N LYS A 52 -6.04 -2.08 -6.99
CA LYS A 52 -6.42 -3.17 -7.90
C LYS A 52 -7.00 -2.64 -9.20
N ASP A 53 -7.96 -1.73 -9.13
CA ASP A 53 -8.60 -1.16 -10.32
C ASP A 53 -7.65 -0.25 -11.11
N ALA A 54 -6.68 0.37 -10.45
CA ALA A 54 -5.61 1.10 -11.11
C ALA A 54 -4.63 0.19 -11.89
N GLY A 55 -4.73 -1.14 -11.72
CA GLY A 55 -3.83 -2.12 -12.33
C GLY A 55 -2.51 -2.26 -11.56
N ILE A 56 -2.51 -1.90 -10.27
CA ILE A 56 -1.37 -2.04 -9.36
C ILE A 56 -1.53 -3.36 -8.59
N ASP A 57 -0.49 -4.19 -8.61
CA ASP A 57 -0.46 -5.39 -7.78
C ASP A 57 -0.34 -4.98 -6.31
N TYR A 58 -0.81 -5.82 -5.41
CA TYR A 58 -0.77 -5.51 -3.99
C TYR A 58 -0.56 -6.76 -3.16
N TYR A 59 -0.09 -6.57 -1.94
CA TYR A 59 0.00 -7.61 -0.94
C TYR A 59 -0.85 -7.17 0.25
N LEU A 60 -2.01 -7.81 0.41
CA LEU A 60 -2.91 -7.60 1.54
C LEU A 60 -3.11 -8.92 2.28
N ASP A 61 -2.58 -8.97 3.50
CA ASP A 61 -2.50 -10.15 4.36
C ASP A 61 -3.84 -10.61 4.98
N VAL A 62 -4.91 -9.88 4.70
CA VAL A 62 -6.29 -10.26 5.02
C VAL A 62 -6.65 -11.62 4.45
N GLU A 63 -6.01 -11.98 3.33
CA GLU A 63 -6.20 -13.23 2.60
C GLU A 63 -4.99 -14.18 2.72
N ASP A 64 -4.05 -13.89 3.64
CA ASP A 64 -2.87 -14.73 3.90
C ASP A 64 -3.16 -15.72 5.04
N ASP A 65 -3.57 -16.93 4.67
CA ASP A 65 -3.93 -17.99 5.62
C ASP A 65 -2.79 -18.34 6.60
N ALA A 66 -1.53 -18.20 6.17
CA ALA A 66 -0.37 -18.47 7.00
C ALA A 66 -0.21 -17.40 8.08
N LEU A 67 -0.38 -16.12 7.73
CA LEU A 67 -0.37 -15.03 8.70
C LEU A 67 -1.57 -15.12 9.65
N GLN A 68 -2.77 -15.41 9.15
CA GLN A 68 -3.96 -15.55 9.99
C GLN A 68 -3.78 -16.69 11.01
N SER A 69 -3.19 -17.81 10.59
CA SER A 69 -2.88 -18.94 11.47
C SER A 69 -1.84 -18.57 12.53
N ALA A 70 -0.76 -17.89 12.14
CA ALA A 70 0.30 -17.44 13.05
C ALA A 70 -0.20 -16.40 14.08
N SER A 71 -1.04 -15.48 13.63
CA SER A 71 -1.69 -14.48 14.50
C SER A 71 -2.59 -15.16 15.53
N SER A 72 -3.38 -16.15 15.10
CA SER A 72 -4.27 -16.92 15.98
C SER A 72 -3.51 -17.76 17.00
N SER A 73 -2.32 -18.26 16.67
CA SER A 73 -1.45 -19.01 17.59
C SER A 73 -0.53 -18.12 18.45
N GLY A 74 -0.55 -16.80 18.27
CA GLY A 74 0.36 -15.88 18.98
C GLY A 74 1.84 -16.08 18.64
N ASP A 75 2.15 -16.67 17.48
CA ASP A 75 3.51 -17.02 17.09
C ASP A 75 4.21 -15.80 16.47
N ALA A 76 4.83 -14.99 17.33
CA ALA A 76 5.49 -13.75 16.94
C ALA A 76 6.57 -13.92 15.87
N ILE A 77 7.23 -15.10 15.82
CA ILE A 77 8.26 -15.39 14.82
C ILE A 77 7.60 -15.55 13.45
N LYS A 78 6.57 -16.39 13.34
CA LYS A 78 5.87 -16.62 12.07
C LYS A 78 5.14 -15.38 11.55
N ILE A 79 4.59 -14.55 12.46
CA ILE A 79 4.02 -13.25 12.10
C ILE A 79 5.08 -12.38 11.44
N THR A 80 6.24 -12.27 12.08
CA THR A 80 7.36 -11.49 11.54
C THR A 80 7.82 -12.03 10.20
N GLU A 81 8.01 -13.33 10.05
CA GLU A 81 8.45 -13.95 8.78
C GLU A 81 7.46 -13.71 7.64
N SER A 82 6.16 -13.78 7.92
CA SER A 82 5.11 -13.52 6.93
C SER A 82 5.13 -12.06 6.46
N ILE A 83 5.30 -11.11 7.37
CA ILE A 83 5.47 -9.68 7.03
C ILE A 83 6.70 -9.48 6.15
N LYS A 84 7.84 -10.10 6.51
CA LYS A 84 9.08 -10.03 5.71
C LYS A 84 8.89 -10.58 4.31
N ALA A 85 8.17 -11.69 4.18
CA ALA A 85 7.85 -12.30 2.89
C ALA A 85 6.99 -11.38 2.02
N GLY A 86 5.93 -10.78 2.59
CA GLY A 86 5.07 -9.84 1.88
C GLY A 86 5.81 -8.58 1.41
N ILE A 87 6.70 -8.04 2.24
CA ILE A 87 7.57 -6.93 1.88
C ILE A 87 8.50 -7.33 0.73
N LYS A 88 9.16 -8.48 0.80
CA LYS A 88 10.07 -8.97 -0.25
C LYS A 88 9.35 -9.26 -1.58
N ALA A 89 8.08 -9.64 -1.54
CA ALA A 89 7.25 -9.86 -2.71
C ALA A 89 6.74 -8.54 -3.36
N SER A 90 6.97 -7.41 -2.69
CA SER A 90 6.46 -6.09 -3.09
C SER A 90 7.59 -5.15 -3.49
N THR A 91 7.28 -4.19 -4.36
CA THR A 91 8.25 -3.16 -4.79
C THR A 91 8.10 -1.86 -4.00
N HIS A 92 6.93 -1.67 -3.38
CA HIS A 92 6.58 -0.53 -2.54
C HIS A 92 5.94 -1.03 -1.25
N MET A 93 6.00 -0.19 -0.22
CA MET A 93 5.29 -0.35 1.03
C MET A 93 4.46 0.90 1.28
N MET A 94 3.22 0.69 1.72
CA MET A 94 2.31 1.74 2.15
C MET A 94 1.83 1.40 3.55
N VAL A 95 2.16 2.27 4.50
CA VAL A 95 1.69 2.18 5.88
C VAL A 95 0.40 2.98 5.99
N VAL A 96 -0.70 2.30 6.31
CA VAL A 96 -2.01 2.94 6.52
C VAL A 96 -2.14 3.33 7.99
N VAL A 97 -2.40 4.61 8.25
CA VAL A 97 -2.38 5.19 9.60
C VAL A 97 -3.72 5.84 9.93
N SER A 98 -4.43 5.27 10.91
CA SER A 98 -5.52 5.91 11.65
C SER A 98 -5.06 6.53 12.97
N ASP A 99 -5.97 7.14 13.72
CA ASP A 99 -5.68 7.64 15.08
C ASP A 99 -5.26 6.52 16.05
N LYS A 100 -5.74 5.30 15.84
CA LYS A 100 -5.38 4.12 16.64
C LYS A 100 -3.97 3.65 16.33
N THR A 101 -3.59 3.72 15.06
CA THR A 101 -2.28 3.31 14.55
C THR A 101 -1.21 4.35 14.87
N TYR A 102 -1.56 5.64 14.80
CA TYR A 102 -0.75 6.78 15.22
C TYR A 102 -0.21 6.65 16.66
N LYS A 103 -0.98 6.04 17.56
CA LYS A 103 -0.65 5.90 18.99
C LYS A 103 0.15 4.64 19.33
N SER A 104 0.57 3.85 18.34
CA SER A 104 1.13 2.52 18.58
C SER A 104 2.59 2.36 18.18
N LEU A 105 3.32 1.59 19.00
CA LEU A 105 4.67 1.09 18.70
C LEU A 105 4.74 0.08 17.52
N TRP A 106 3.60 -0.34 16.96
CA TRP A 106 3.54 -1.23 15.79
C TRP A 106 4.15 -0.59 14.54
N VAL A 107 3.88 0.69 14.32
CA VAL A 107 4.30 1.41 13.11
C VAL A 107 5.82 1.62 13.03
N PRO A 108 6.53 2.00 14.11
CA PRO A 108 7.99 2.10 14.10
C PRO A 108 8.73 0.83 13.67
N PHE A 109 8.21 -0.37 13.99
CA PHE A 109 8.88 -1.63 13.62
C PHE A 109 8.72 -1.94 12.13
N GLU A 110 7.49 -1.85 11.60
CA GLU A 110 7.23 -2.10 10.17
C GLU A 110 7.88 -1.03 9.29
N VAL A 111 7.81 0.24 9.70
CA VAL A 111 8.54 1.34 9.05
C VAL A 111 10.04 1.08 9.11
N GLY A 112 10.59 0.68 10.26
CA GLY A 112 12.02 0.40 10.40
C GLY A 112 12.50 -0.80 9.57
N TYR A 113 11.72 -1.88 9.51
CA TYR A 113 12.06 -3.06 8.72
C TYR A 113 11.85 -2.82 7.22
N GLY A 114 10.72 -2.23 6.82
CA GLY A 114 10.46 -1.81 5.44
C GLY A 114 11.49 -0.82 4.94
N HIS A 115 11.93 0.11 5.80
CA HIS A 115 13.07 0.97 5.56
C HIS A 115 14.32 0.13 5.31
N ALA A 116 14.74 -0.77 6.20
CA ALA A 116 15.95 -1.56 6.00
C ALA A 116 15.92 -2.53 4.79
N SER A 117 14.75 -2.99 4.35
CA SER A 117 14.61 -4.02 3.31
C SER A 117 14.23 -3.50 1.93
N ILE A 118 13.49 -2.38 1.84
CA ILE A 118 13.16 -1.70 0.57
C ILE A 118 14.16 -0.58 0.28
N LEU A 119 14.73 0.03 1.33
CA LEU A 119 15.60 1.19 1.26
C LEU A 119 16.96 0.85 1.88
N ASP A 120 17.90 0.50 1.03
CA ASP A 120 19.31 0.55 1.39
C ASP A 120 19.59 1.93 2.02
N GLN A 121 20.16 1.99 3.24
CA GLN A 121 20.18 3.24 4.02
C GLN A 121 20.93 4.38 3.30
N GLU A 122 21.83 4.05 2.35
CA GLU A 122 22.51 5.04 1.51
C GLU A 122 21.62 5.66 0.42
N LYS A 123 20.54 4.99 -0.01
CA LYS A 123 19.66 5.40 -1.14
C LYS A 123 18.60 6.43 -0.75
N LEU A 124 18.29 6.57 0.54
CA LEU A 124 17.35 7.58 1.04
C LEU A 124 17.81 9.03 0.92
N LYS A 125 19.05 9.25 0.44
CA LYS A 125 19.55 10.57 0.04
C LYS A 125 18.73 11.19 -1.09
N PHE A 126 18.13 10.38 -1.97
CA PHE A 126 17.35 10.88 -3.11
C PHE A 126 15.85 10.78 -2.85
N LYS A 127 15.13 11.88 -3.10
CA LYS A 127 13.67 12.00 -2.91
C LYS A 127 12.88 10.93 -3.67
N ILE A 128 13.45 10.38 -4.76
CA ILE A 128 12.81 9.37 -5.61
C ILE A 128 12.67 8.01 -4.92
N ASP A 129 13.59 7.65 -4.01
CA ASP A 129 13.52 6.38 -3.30
C ASP A 129 12.47 6.41 -2.18
N ARG A 130 12.15 7.60 -1.65
CA ARG A 130 11.11 7.76 -0.63
C ARG A 130 9.72 7.37 -1.12
N ILE A 131 9.44 7.35 -2.43
CA ILE A 131 8.12 6.94 -2.96
C ILE A 131 7.86 5.44 -2.75
N LYS A 132 8.92 4.63 -2.59
CA LYS A 132 8.79 3.20 -2.30
C LYS A 132 8.36 2.92 -0.87
N LEU A 133 8.49 3.89 0.04
CA LEU A 133 7.97 3.82 1.41
C LEU A 133 6.99 4.97 1.60
N SER A 134 5.70 4.68 1.59
CA SER A 134 4.65 5.69 1.73
C SER A 134 3.88 5.54 3.04
N VAL A 135 3.36 6.66 3.54
CA VAL A 135 2.47 6.71 4.70
C VAL A 135 1.17 7.35 4.26
N LEU A 136 0.09 6.56 4.28
CA LEU A 136 -1.26 6.99 3.94
C LEU A 136 -2.06 7.23 5.22
N THR A 137 -2.43 8.49 5.47
CA THR A 137 -3.28 8.83 6.61
C THR A 137 -4.75 8.67 6.27
N LEU A 138 -5.48 7.99 7.14
CA LEU A 138 -6.93 7.96 7.10
C LEU A 138 -7.53 9.31 7.52
N LYS A 139 -8.80 9.49 7.19
CA LYS A 139 -9.54 10.76 7.35
C LYS A 139 -9.49 11.35 8.76
N ASP A 140 -9.39 10.50 9.79
CA ASP A 140 -9.35 10.87 11.21
C ASP A 140 -8.03 11.51 11.66
N VAL A 141 -6.95 11.34 10.89
CA VAL A 141 -5.62 11.90 11.19
C VAL A 141 -5.00 12.71 10.04
N ALA A 142 -5.67 12.81 8.89
CA ALA A 142 -5.16 13.47 7.69
C ALA A 142 -4.70 14.92 7.90
N GLU A 143 -5.46 15.67 8.70
CA GLU A 143 -5.16 17.08 9.01
C GLU A 143 -4.21 17.27 10.19
N LYS A 144 -3.87 16.19 10.91
CA LYS A 144 -2.96 16.27 12.06
C LYS A 144 -1.52 16.42 11.60
N THR A 145 -0.72 17.04 12.47
CA THR A 145 0.74 16.99 12.36
C THR A 145 1.21 15.58 12.70
N LEU A 146 1.89 14.94 11.75
CA LEU A 146 2.45 13.60 11.95
C LEU A 146 3.75 13.70 12.75
N PRO A 147 4.07 12.73 13.62
CA PRO A 147 5.36 12.71 14.31
C PRO A 147 6.48 12.43 13.31
N ASP A 148 7.70 12.87 13.63
CA ASP A 148 8.84 12.82 12.71
C ASP A 148 9.14 11.42 12.15
N TYR A 149 8.93 10.37 12.94
CA TYR A 149 9.16 8.99 12.51
C TYR A 149 8.20 8.52 11.40
N LEU A 150 7.02 9.13 11.27
CA LEU A 150 6.10 8.88 10.14
C LEU A 150 6.45 9.73 8.91
N GLN A 151 7.20 10.81 9.09
CA GLN A 151 7.58 11.73 8.02
C GLN A 151 8.78 11.24 7.20
N VAL A 152 9.30 10.05 7.50
CA VAL A 152 10.46 9.46 6.79
C VAL A 152 10.14 9.04 5.36
N GLY A 153 8.87 8.69 5.09
CA GLY A 153 8.39 8.21 3.80
C GLY A 153 7.68 9.29 2.96
N TYR A 154 7.16 8.88 1.81
CA TYR A 154 6.26 9.70 1.00
C TYR A 154 4.88 9.81 1.66
N ILE A 155 4.47 11.02 2.03
CA ILE A 155 3.23 11.25 2.77
C ILE A 155 2.06 11.41 1.81
N ILE A 156 1.00 10.66 2.08
CA ILE A 156 -0.26 10.66 1.36
C ILE A 156 -1.35 11.00 2.37
N LYS A 157 -2.04 12.13 2.17
CA LYS A 157 -3.01 12.67 3.15
C LYS A 157 -4.48 12.49 2.75
N GLY A 158 -4.74 11.97 1.58
CA GLY A 158 -6.11 11.88 1.08
C GLY A 158 -6.21 11.29 -0.31
N THR A 159 -7.41 11.37 -0.88
CA THR A 159 -7.70 10.85 -2.22
C THR A 159 -6.88 11.58 -3.29
N LYS A 160 -6.70 12.90 -3.16
CA LYS A 160 -5.97 13.69 -4.15
C LYS A 160 -4.49 13.32 -4.16
N SER A 161 -3.85 13.27 -2.99
CA SER A 161 -2.45 12.84 -2.90
C SER A 161 -2.27 11.35 -3.21
N LEU A 162 -3.28 10.50 -2.97
CA LEU A 162 -3.23 9.09 -3.37
C LEU A 162 -3.30 8.94 -4.90
N ASN A 163 -4.13 9.71 -5.58
CA ASN A 163 -4.17 9.74 -7.05
C ASN A 163 -2.82 10.17 -7.65
N ASP A 164 -2.21 11.23 -7.09
CA ASP A 164 -0.87 11.67 -7.48
C ASP A 164 0.20 10.60 -7.20
N TYR A 165 0.13 9.90 -6.06
CA TYR A 165 1.00 8.76 -5.78
C TYR A 165 0.86 7.65 -6.83
N ILE A 166 -0.38 7.24 -7.14
CA ILE A 166 -0.68 6.20 -8.14
C ILE A 166 -0.14 6.60 -9.51
N ALA A 167 -0.35 7.85 -9.93
CA ALA A 167 0.19 8.40 -11.17
C ALA A 167 1.71 8.25 -11.23
N LYS A 168 2.41 8.62 -10.16
CA LYS A 168 3.87 8.51 -10.06
C LYS A 168 4.37 7.06 -10.14
N ILE A 169 3.82 6.15 -9.33
CA ILE A 169 4.32 4.76 -9.29
C ILE A 169 3.96 3.94 -10.53
N THR A 170 2.93 4.37 -11.27
CA THR A 170 2.56 3.77 -12.56
C THR A 170 3.21 4.47 -13.75
N SER A 171 3.97 5.56 -13.53
CA SER A 171 4.55 6.40 -14.58
C SER A 171 3.50 6.90 -15.60
N LYS A 172 2.28 7.18 -15.13
CA LYS A 172 1.16 7.71 -15.91
C LYS A 172 0.74 9.09 -15.39
N THR A 173 -0.04 9.81 -16.19
CA THR A 173 -0.69 11.04 -15.71
C THR A 173 -2.03 10.69 -15.04
N GLU A 174 -2.45 11.48 -14.05
CA GLU A 174 -3.75 11.30 -13.40
C GLU A 174 -4.89 11.35 -14.44
N SER A 175 -4.83 12.27 -15.40
CA SER A 175 -5.83 12.38 -16.47
C SER A 175 -5.92 11.14 -17.34
N SER A 176 -4.79 10.49 -17.66
CA SER A 176 -4.78 9.23 -18.41
C SER A 176 -5.41 8.11 -17.60
N LEU A 177 -5.14 8.03 -16.29
CA LEU A 177 -5.74 7.02 -15.42
C LEU A 177 -7.26 7.24 -15.27
N ILE A 178 -7.71 8.48 -15.13
CA ILE A 178 -9.15 8.80 -15.07
C ILE A 178 -9.84 8.46 -16.38
N TYR A 179 -9.25 8.83 -17.52
CA TYR A 179 -9.78 8.53 -18.85
C TYR A 179 -9.88 7.02 -19.11
N GLU A 180 -8.89 6.24 -18.64
CA GLU A 180 -8.92 4.78 -18.68
C GLU A 180 -9.88 4.15 -17.65
N HIS A 181 -10.56 4.95 -16.82
CA HIS A 181 -11.40 4.52 -15.70
C HIS A 181 -10.66 3.68 -14.64
N LYS A 182 -9.34 3.88 -14.52
CA LYS A 182 -8.45 3.23 -13.53
C LYS A 182 -8.59 3.79 -12.13
N ILE A 183 -8.78 5.10 -12.05
CA ILE A 183 -9.02 5.84 -10.83
C ILE A 183 -10.15 6.83 -11.08
N SER A 184 -10.76 7.30 -10.00
CA SER A 184 -11.77 8.34 -10.04
C SER A 184 -11.15 9.68 -9.70
N SER A 185 -11.77 10.77 -10.18
CA SER A 185 -11.35 12.10 -9.76
C SER A 185 -11.65 12.28 -8.28
N ASN A 186 -10.75 12.93 -7.55
CA ASN A 186 -10.95 13.19 -6.12
C ASN A 186 -12.15 14.12 -5.83
N SER A 187 -12.66 14.84 -6.84
CA SER A 187 -13.85 15.69 -6.74
C SER A 187 -15.12 15.02 -7.26
N GLU A 188 -15.08 13.75 -7.65
CA GLU A 188 -16.25 12.99 -8.07
C GLU A 188 -17.23 12.82 -6.89
N SER A 189 -18.52 13.03 -7.14
CA SER A 189 -19.56 12.82 -6.12
C SER A 189 -19.66 11.35 -5.72
N ASN A 190 -19.83 11.06 -4.43
CA ASN A 190 -19.91 9.70 -3.89
C ASN A 190 -18.65 8.87 -4.18
N HIS A 191 -17.48 9.48 -4.09
CA HIS A 191 -16.23 8.77 -4.32
C HIS A 191 -16.06 7.65 -3.28
N ARG A 192 -15.72 6.44 -3.74
CA ARG A 192 -15.65 5.25 -2.86
C ARG A 192 -14.66 5.37 -1.70
N LEU A 193 -13.69 6.29 -1.80
CA LEU A 193 -12.74 6.59 -0.73
C LEU A 193 -13.22 7.65 0.26
N ASP A 194 -14.35 8.34 0.06
CA ASP A 194 -14.78 9.46 0.92
C ASP A 194 -15.09 9.04 2.37
N ASN A 195 -15.42 7.76 2.55
CA ASN A 195 -15.66 7.17 3.86
C ASN A 195 -14.36 6.83 4.62
N VAL A 196 -13.21 6.78 3.93
CA VAL A 196 -11.92 6.35 4.49
C VAL A 196 -10.83 7.43 4.43
N LEU A 197 -10.84 8.27 3.40
CA LEU A 197 -9.84 9.31 3.15
C LEU A 197 -10.48 10.71 3.11
N ASN A 198 -9.66 11.73 3.38
CA ASN A 198 -10.02 13.11 3.07
C ASN A 198 -9.89 13.33 1.56
N TRP A 199 -10.93 13.82 0.88
CA TRP A 199 -10.91 13.94 -0.58
C TRP A 199 -10.05 15.10 -1.10
N GLN A 200 -9.79 16.13 -0.27
CA GLN A 200 -9.09 17.35 -0.68
C GLN A 200 -7.57 17.22 -0.64
N LEU A 201 -7.07 16.34 0.23
CA LEU A 201 -5.67 16.24 0.62
C LEU A 201 -4.87 15.21 -0.19
#